data_AF-A0A9X8VE44-F1
#
_entry.id   AF-A0A9X8VE44-F1
#
_cell.length_a   1.000
_cell.length_b   1.000
_cell.length_c   1.000
_cell.angle_alpha   90.00
_cell.angle_beta   90.00
_cell.angle_gamma   90.00
#
_symmetry.space_group_name_H-M   'P 1'
#
loop_
_entity.id
_entity.type
_entity.pdbx_description
1 polymer ?
#
loop_
_entity_poly.entity_id
_entity_poly.type
_entity_poly.pdbx_seq_one_letter_code
_entity_poly.pdbx_strand_id
1 'polypeptide(L)'
;GQLGGTPSVDKQALNATINAQSQLQTPEQFRQITLRVNQDGSLVTLGNVATVELGGENYNYLSRYNGMQAAGMNIKLASGANELQTDQLVKDKIAELSQYFPHGLEAKVAYETTPFVKASIKDVVKTLLEAILLVFLVMYLFLQNFRAT
;
A
#
# COMPACT_ATOMS: atom_id res chain seq x y z
N GLY A 1 2.31 -34.80 9.75
CA GLY A 1 2.90 -36.09 10.18
C GLY A 1 3.66 -36.71 9.02
N GLN A 2 4.38 -37.81 9.21
CA GLN A 2 5.13 -38.48 8.13
C GLN A 2 4.89 -39.98 8.21
N LEU A 3 4.52 -40.60 7.09
CA LEU A 3 4.39 -42.05 6.96
C LEU A 3 5.76 -42.60 6.55
N GLY A 4 6.28 -43.61 7.27
CA GLY A 4 7.59 -44.19 7.00
C GLY A 4 8.79 -43.29 7.37
N GLY A 5 8.59 -42.36 8.31
CA GLY A 5 9.67 -41.56 8.92
C GLY A 5 10.70 -42.45 9.65
N THR A 6 11.92 -41.95 9.83
CA THR A 6 12.99 -42.70 10.49
C THR A 6 12.75 -42.87 11.99
N PRO A 7 13.14 -44.02 12.59
CA PRO A 7 13.75 -45.20 11.95
C PRO A 7 12.69 -46.09 11.27
N SER A 8 12.99 -46.54 10.05
CA SER A 8 12.08 -47.36 9.23
C SER A 8 12.41 -48.86 9.31
N VAL A 9 11.42 -49.73 9.11
CA VAL A 9 11.59 -51.19 9.05
C VAL A 9 12.27 -51.65 7.76
N ASP A 10 13.01 -52.76 7.79
CA ASP A 10 13.63 -53.36 6.60
C ASP A 10 12.53 -53.72 5.59
N LYS A 11 12.60 -53.10 4.40
CA LYS A 11 11.62 -53.09 3.27
C LYS A 11 10.60 -51.94 3.24
N GLN A 12 10.64 -50.96 4.15
CA GLN A 12 9.84 -49.73 3.99
C GLN A 12 10.41 -48.85 2.88
N ALA A 13 9.84 -48.95 1.68
CA ALA A 13 10.28 -48.18 0.50
C ALA A 13 9.62 -46.80 0.36
N LEU A 14 8.45 -46.57 1.00
CA LEU A 14 7.70 -45.32 0.90
C LEU A 14 7.88 -44.47 2.16
N ASN A 15 8.40 -43.27 1.97
CA ASN A 15 8.38 -42.20 2.95
C ASN A 15 7.58 -41.03 2.37
N ALA A 16 6.50 -40.62 3.04
CA ALA A 16 5.64 -39.55 2.57
C ALA A 16 5.16 -38.66 3.71
N THR A 17 5.24 -37.35 3.53
CA THR A 17 4.69 -36.38 4.47
C THR A 17 3.17 -36.34 4.35
N ILE A 18 2.47 -36.55 5.47
CA ILE A 18 1.03 -36.41 5.60
C ILE A 18 0.73 -35.01 6.14
N ASN A 19 0.11 -34.19 5.31
CA ASN A 19 -0.48 -32.93 5.73
C ASN A 19 -1.97 -33.17 6.01
N ALA A 20 -2.40 -32.92 7.25
CA ALA A 20 -3.81 -32.99 7.62
C ALA A 20 -4.41 -31.57 7.69
N GLN A 21 -5.63 -31.45 7.16
CA GLN A 21 -6.58 -30.33 7.19
C GLN A 21 -5.99 -28.91 7.17
N SER A 22 -6.08 -28.25 6.01
CA SER A 22 -5.81 -26.81 5.93
C SER A 22 -6.88 -26.02 6.67
N GLN A 23 -6.54 -24.80 7.07
CA GLN A 23 -7.51 -23.83 7.57
C GLN A 23 -8.67 -23.64 6.58
N LEU A 24 -9.83 -23.24 7.09
CA LEU A 24 -11.00 -22.90 6.29
C LEU A 24 -10.73 -21.60 5.52
N GLN A 25 -11.13 -21.55 4.26
CA GLN A 25 -10.80 -20.46 3.34
C GLN A 25 -12.04 -19.79 2.74
N THR A 26 -13.17 -20.50 2.66
CA THR A 26 -14.39 -19.97 2.04
C THR A 26 -15.52 -19.86 3.05
N PRO A 27 -16.44 -18.89 2.90
CA PRO A 27 -17.61 -18.76 3.77
C PRO A 27 -18.42 -20.06 3.89
N GLU A 28 -18.51 -20.86 2.82
CA GLU A 28 -19.21 -22.14 2.81
C GLU A 28 -18.57 -23.15 3.77
N GLN A 29 -17.24 -23.20 3.82
CA GLN A 29 -16.51 -24.06 4.75
C GLN A 29 -16.74 -23.65 6.20
N PHE A 30 -16.80 -22.33 6.46
CA PHE A 30 -17.16 -21.81 7.79
C PHE A 30 -18.62 -22.12 8.17
N ARG A 31 -19.57 -22.04 7.22
CA ARG A 31 -20.98 -22.40 7.48
C ARG A 31 -21.15 -23.85 7.91
N GLN A 32 -20.30 -24.76 7.41
CA GLN A 32 -20.35 -26.19 7.71
C GLN A 32 -19.71 -26.59 9.04
N ILE A 33 -19.15 -25.64 9.81
CA ILE A 33 -18.61 -25.92 11.13
C ILE A 33 -19.72 -26.49 12.01
N THR A 34 -19.52 -27.70 12.53
CA THR A 34 -20.47 -28.36 13.42
C THR A 34 -20.33 -27.78 14.82
N LEU A 35 -21.43 -27.28 15.39
CA LEU A 35 -21.49 -26.74 16.75
C LEU A 35 -22.00 -27.80 17.74
N ARG A 36 -23.02 -28.56 17.35
CA ARG A 36 -23.62 -29.60 18.18
C ARG A 36 -24.27 -30.69 17.32
N VAL A 37 -24.21 -31.93 17.80
CA VAL A 37 -25.05 -33.03 17.33
C VAL A 37 -26.15 -33.28 18.37
N ASN A 38 -27.41 -33.27 17.95
CA ASN A 38 -28.56 -33.51 18.81
C ASN A 38 -28.76 -35.01 19.10
N GLN A 39 -29.58 -35.34 20.10
CA GLN A 39 -29.87 -36.73 20.47
C GLN A 39 -30.59 -37.53 19.37
N ASP A 40 -31.30 -36.83 18.47
CA ASP A 40 -31.96 -37.39 17.30
C ASP A 40 -31.02 -37.57 16.09
N GLY A 41 -29.73 -37.25 16.23
CA GLY A 41 -28.73 -37.32 15.16
C GLY A 41 -28.70 -36.10 14.23
N SER A 42 -29.58 -35.11 14.45
CA SER A 42 -29.54 -33.87 13.66
C SER A 42 -28.31 -33.02 14.00
N LEU A 43 -27.73 -32.39 12.98
CA LEU A 43 -26.53 -31.55 13.08
C LEU A 43 -26.94 -30.07 13.16
N VAL A 44 -26.39 -29.36 14.14
CA VAL A 44 -26.45 -27.91 14.23
C VAL A 44 -25.09 -27.35 13.77
N THR A 45 -25.10 -26.66 12.66
CA THR A 45 -23.91 -26.03 12.06
C THR A 45 -23.89 -24.51 12.30
N LEU A 46 -22.74 -23.86 12.13
CA LEU A 46 -22.61 -22.41 12.27
C LEU A 46 -23.57 -21.67 11.34
N GLY A 47 -23.75 -22.17 10.11
CA GLY A 47 -24.69 -21.60 9.15
C GLY A 47 -26.17 -21.73 9.56
N ASN A 48 -26.52 -22.61 10.51
CA ASN A 48 -27.89 -22.69 11.02
C ASN A 48 -28.21 -21.58 12.04
N VAL A 49 -27.19 -20.95 12.63
CA VAL A 49 -27.36 -19.98 13.74
C VAL A 49 -26.72 -18.62 13.50
N ALA A 50 -25.92 -18.46 12.44
CA ALA A 50 -25.24 -17.21 12.09
C ALA A 50 -25.14 -16.99 10.58
N THR A 51 -25.08 -15.73 10.16
CA THR A 51 -24.74 -15.33 8.80
C THR A 51 -23.22 -15.31 8.63
N VAL A 52 -22.72 -15.97 7.59
CA VAL A 52 -21.29 -16.04 7.29
C VAL A 52 -21.05 -15.51 5.88
N GLU A 53 -20.36 -14.39 5.79
CA GLU A 53 -20.04 -13.69 4.54
C GLU A 53 -18.65 -13.07 4.59
N LEU A 54 -18.11 -12.73 3.41
CA LEU A 54 -16.90 -11.94 3.30
C LEU A 54 -17.28 -10.46 3.43
N GLY A 55 -16.72 -9.79 4.44
CA GLY A 55 -16.99 -8.38 4.71
C GLY A 55 -15.75 -7.63 5.19
N GLY A 56 -15.88 -6.32 5.35
CA GLY A 56 -14.87 -5.51 6.01
C GLY A 56 -14.79 -5.83 7.50
N GLU A 57 -13.59 -5.67 8.09
CA GLU A 57 -13.39 -5.81 9.53
C GLU A 57 -14.20 -4.76 10.32
N ASN A 58 -14.28 -3.54 9.79
CA ASN A 58 -15.08 -2.45 10.33
C ASN A 58 -15.66 -1.59 9.20
N TYR A 59 -16.77 -0.91 9.50
CA TYR A 59 -17.48 -0.03 8.57
C TYR A 59 -17.52 1.43 9.07
N ASN A 60 -16.52 1.82 9.86
CA ASN A 60 -16.48 3.14 10.52
C ASN A 60 -16.16 4.29 9.55
N TYR A 61 -15.61 3.98 8.37
CA TYR A 61 -15.17 4.95 7.39
C TYR A 61 -15.81 4.70 6.03
N LEU A 62 -16.32 5.77 5.44
CA LEU A 62 -16.83 5.75 4.08
C LEU A 62 -15.90 6.61 3.23
N SER A 63 -15.03 5.97 2.46
CA SER A 63 -14.04 6.65 1.65
C SER A 63 -14.59 6.95 0.25
N ARG A 64 -14.45 8.20 -0.18
CA ARG A 64 -14.91 8.69 -1.49
C ARG A 64 -13.87 9.61 -2.10
N TYR A 65 -13.76 9.56 -3.43
CA TYR A 65 -12.98 10.49 -4.22
C TYR A 65 -13.87 11.13 -5.26
N ASN A 66 -13.98 12.47 -5.25
CA ASN A 66 -14.89 13.24 -6.12
C ASN A 66 -16.34 12.69 -6.13
N GLY A 67 -16.85 12.28 -4.96
CA GLY A 67 -18.21 11.74 -4.81
C GLY A 67 -18.37 10.26 -5.18
N MET A 68 -17.38 9.65 -5.81
CA MET A 68 -17.38 8.22 -6.18
C MET A 68 -16.77 7.37 -5.05
N GLN A 69 -17.18 6.10 -4.93
CA GLN A 69 -16.57 5.18 -3.96
C GLN A 69 -15.10 4.94 -4.31
N ALA A 70 -14.22 5.08 -3.33
CA ALA A 70 -12.79 4.88 -3.51
C ALA A 70 -12.15 4.39 -2.21
N ALA A 71 -11.10 3.56 -2.31
CA ALA A 71 -10.24 3.30 -1.16
C ALA A 71 -9.15 4.38 -1.07
N GLY A 72 -8.77 4.75 0.15
CA GLY A 72 -7.73 5.75 0.40
C GLY A 72 -6.59 5.16 1.21
N MET A 73 -5.37 5.61 0.93
CA MET A 73 -4.18 5.30 1.72
C MET A 73 -3.47 6.61 2.07
N ASN A 74 -3.27 6.85 3.36
CA ASN A 74 -2.55 8.02 3.84
C ASN A 74 -1.09 7.65 4.07
N ILE A 75 -0.18 8.39 3.44
CA ILE A 75 1.26 8.21 3.59
C ILE A 75 1.78 9.31 4.50
N LYS A 76 2.39 8.92 5.61
CA LYS A 76 3.05 9.84 6.53
C LYS A 76 4.55 9.68 6.41
N LEU A 77 5.23 10.82 6.34
CA LEU A 77 6.68 10.87 6.29
C LEU A 77 7.27 10.37 7.61
N ALA A 78 8.29 9.51 7.53
CA ALA A 78 9.04 9.09 8.70
C ALA A 78 9.87 10.27 9.27
N SER A 79 10.15 10.24 10.57
CA SER A 79 10.96 11.28 11.21
C SER A 79 12.33 11.39 10.55
N GLY A 80 12.73 12.61 10.16
CA GLY A 80 13.99 12.90 9.51
C GLY A 80 14.07 12.51 8.02
N ALA A 81 13.02 11.94 7.43
CA ALA A 81 13.01 11.60 6.01
C ALA A 81 12.80 12.85 5.12
N ASN A 82 13.26 12.77 3.88
CA ASN A 82 13.09 13.85 2.90
C ASN A 82 11.74 13.71 2.17
N GLU A 83 10.93 14.77 2.21
CA GLU A 83 9.58 14.78 1.63
C GLU A 83 9.59 14.63 0.10
N LEU A 84 10.44 15.40 -0.61
CA LEU A 84 10.50 15.39 -2.08
C LEU A 84 10.97 14.04 -2.63
N GLN A 85 11.95 13.43 -1.96
CA GLN A 85 12.45 12.11 -2.31
C GLN A 85 11.38 11.04 -2.04
N THR A 86 10.72 11.10 -0.88
CA THR A 86 9.69 10.12 -0.52
C THR A 86 8.49 10.19 -1.47
N ASP A 87 8.06 11.39 -1.85
CA ASP A 87 7.01 11.61 -2.86
C ASP A 87 7.34 10.92 -4.20
N GLN A 88 8.58 11.09 -4.68
CA GLN A 88 9.01 10.45 -5.90
C GLN A 88 9.00 8.92 -5.79
N LEU A 89 9.56 8.38 -4.71
CA LEU A 89 9.62 6.93 -4.48
C LEU A 89 8.21 6.30 -4.40
N VAL A 90 7.27 6.98 -3.76
CA VAL A 90 5.87 6.54 -3.68
C VAL A 90 5.24 6.50 -5.07
N LYS A 91 5.40 7.57 -5.85
CA LYS A 91 4.85 7.66 -7.22
C LYS A 91 5.43 6.58 -8.12
N ASP A 92 6.73 6.38 -8.06
CA ASP A 92 7.42 5.35 -8.84
C ASP A 92 6.93 3.96 -8.45
N LYS A 93 6.74 3.70 -7.14
CA LYS A 93 6.24 2.41 -6.67
C LYS A 93 4.79 2.16 -7.07
N ILE A 94 3.93 3.18 -7.02
CA ILE A 94 2.54 3.06 -7.47
C ILE A 94 2.50 2.81 -8.99
N ALA A 95 3.34 3.50 -9.77
CA ALA A 95 3.44 3.27 -11.20
C ALA A 95 3.89 1.82 -11.50
N GLU A 96 4.90 1.32 -10.79
CA GLU A 96 5.33 -0.08 -10.88
C GLU A 96 4.21 -1.06 -10.52
N LEU A 97 3.45 -0.82 -9.46
CA LEU A 97 2.37 -1.72 -9.02
C LEU A 97 1.12 -1.66 -9.92
N SER A 98 0.89 -0.52 -10.57
CA SER A 98 -0.30 -0.30 -11.40
C SER A 98 -0.45 -1.31 -12.54
N GLN A 99 0.65 -1.91 -13.00
CA GLN A 99 0.64 -2.95 -14.03
C GLN A 99 -0.05 -4.25 -13.58
N TYR A 100 -0.16 -4.48 -12.26
CA TYR A 100 -0.79 -5.66 -11.67
C TYR A 100 -2.22 -5.40 -11.20
N PHE A 101 -2.75 -4.20 -11.44
CA PHE A 101 -4.08 -3.85 -11.01
C PHE A 101 -5.14 -4.60 -11.84
N PRO A 102 -6.24 -5.05 -11.20
CA PRO A 102 -7.37 -5.58 -11.93
C PRO A 102 -7.96 -4.50 -12.84
N HIS A 103 -8.62 -4.95 -13.91
CA HIS A 103 -9.24 -4.05 -14.88
C HIS A 103 -10.20 -3.06 -14.20
N GLY A 104 -10.01 -1.77 -14.49
CA GLY A 104 -10.84 -0.69 -13.95
C GLY A 104 -10.37 -0.10 -12.61
N LEU A 105 -9.32 -0.65 -11.99
CA LEU A 105 -8.69 -0.03 -10.82
C LEU A 105 -7.63 1.00 -11.25
N GLU A 106 -7.74 2.22 -10.73
CA GLU A 106 -6.79 3.31 -10.98
C GLU A 106 -6.36 3.96 -9.67
N ALA A 107 -5.06 4.27 -9.55
CA ALA A 107 -4.54 5.07 -8.43
C ALA A 107 -4.48 6.55 -8.80
N LYS A 108 -5.01 7.41 -7.92
CA LYS A 108 -4.94 8.88 -8.03
C LYS A 108 -4.37 9.47 -6.75
N VAL A 109 -3.58 10.54 -6.90
CA VAL A 109 -3.13 11.35 -5.77
C VAL A 109 -4.25 12.33 -5.42
N ALA A 110 -4.91 12.12 -4.28
CA ALA A 110 -6.01 12.98 -3.83
C ALA A 110 -5.52 14.28 -3.18
N TYR A 111 -4.39 14.23 -2.49
CA TYR A 111 -3.80 15.37 -1.79
C TYR A 111 -2.29 15.16 -1.62
N GLU A 112 -1.50 16.19 -1.90
CA GLU A 112 -0.05 16.23 -1.66
C GLU A 112 0.44 17.65 -1.41
N THR A 113 1.55 17.77 -0.67
CA THR A 113 2.18 19.04 -0.27
C THR A 113 3.44 19.37 -1.07
N THR A 114 4.03 18.39 -1.76
CA THR A 114 5.31 18.56 -2.48
C THR A 114 5.29 19.57 -3.64
N PRO A 115 4.19 19.79 -4.39
CA PRO A 115 4.17 20.81 -5.44
C PRO A 115 4.45 22.21 -4.90
N PHE A 116 3.96 22.52 -3.69
CA PHE A 116 4.20 23.81 -3.04
C PHE A 116 5.68 23.99 -2.70
N VAL A 117 6.30 22.99 -2.07
CA VAL A 117 7.73 23.03 -1.73
C VAL A 117 8.60 23.18 -2.98
N LYS A 118 8.29 22.44 -4.06
CA LYS A 118 8.99 22.55 -5.35
C LYS A 118 8.87 23.96 -5.94
N ALA A 119 7.67 24.54 -5.91
CA ALA A 119 7.45 25.91 -6.38
C ALA A 119 8.24 26.94 -5.56
N SER A 120 8.22 26.85 -4.23
CA SER A 120 8.97 27.76 -3.36
C SER A 120 10.48 27.71 -3.61
N ILE A 121 11.07 26.53 -3.80
CA ILE A 121 12.50 26.39 -4.14
C ILE A 121 12.80 27.07 -5.48
N LYS A 122 11.94 26.85 -6.48
CA LYS A 122 12.10 27.46 -7.81
C LYS A 122 12.05 28.99 -7.73
N ASP A 123 11.15 29.55 -6.94
CA ASP A 123 11.01 30.99 -6.75
C ASP A 123 12.22 31.59 -6.01
N VAL A 124 12.76 30.89 -5.02
CA VAL A 124 14.01 31.30 -4.33
C VAL A 124 15.19 31.32 -5.31
N VAL A 125 15.34 30.29 -6.15
CA VAL A 125 16.41 30.27 -7.16
C VAL A 125 16.24 31.39 -8.18
N LYS A 126 15.00 31.65 -8.62
CA LYS A 126 14.69 32.74 -9.55
C LYS A 126 15.07 34.10 -8.97
N THR A 127 14.63 34.39 -7.74
CA THR A 127 14.92 35.65 -7.05
C THR A 127 16.42 35.82 -6.79
N LEU A 128 17.15 34.74 -6.50
CA LEU A 128 18.62 34.78 -6.40
C LEU A 128 19.28 35.20 -7.72
N LEU A 129 18.85 34.63 -8.86
CA LEU A 129 19.38 35.00 -10.17
C LEU A 129 19.05 36.45 -10.54
N GLU A 130 17.83 36.90 -10.24
CA GLU A 130 17.43 38.30 -10.41
C GLU A 130 18.29 39.24 -9.57
N ALA A 131 18.57 38.88 -8.31
CA ALA A 131 19.44 39.67 -7.44
C ALA A 131 20.87 39.76 -7.99
N ILE A 132 21.46 38.66 -8.46
CA ILE A 132 22.80 38.66 -9.08
C ILE A 132 22.82 39.56 -10.31
N LEU A 133 21.81 39.44 -11.19
CA LEU A 133 21.69 40.27 -12.39
C LEU A 133 21.59 41.76 -12.02
N LEU A 134 20.76 42.10 -11.04
CA LEU A 134 20.59 43.48 -10.58
C LEU A 134 21.89 44.05 -10.00
N VAL A 135 22.63 43.28 -9.20
CA VAL A 135 23.93 43.69 -8.67
C VAL A 135 24.92 43.95 -9.81
N PHE A 136 25.00 43.04 -10.78
CA PHE A 136 25.85 43.21 -11.96
C PHE A 136 25.51 44.48 -12.75
N LEU A 137 24.22 44.74 -13.00
CA LEU A 137 23.76 45.94 -13.71
C LEU A 137 24.12 47.22 -12.96
N VAL A 138 23.94 47.24 -11.63
CA VAL A 138 24.29 48.39 -10.80
C VAL A 138 25.80 48.63 -10.82
N MET A 139 26.63 47.60 -10.61
CA MET A 139 28.09 47.77 -10.66
C MET A 139 28.54 48.25 -12.05
N TYR A 140 27.91 47.76 -13.13
CA TYR A 140 28.26 48.12 -14.51
C TYR A 140 28.05 49.61 -14.75
N LEU A 141 26.93 50.13 -14.25
CA LEU A 141 26.59 51.55 -14.34
C LEU A 141 27.64 52.45 -13.68
N PHE A 142 28.22 52.02 -12.56
CA PHE A 142 29.23 52.79 -11.83
C PHE A 142 30.64 52.66 -12.42
N LEU A 143 31.05 51.46 -12.83
CA LEU A 143 32.43 51.21 -13.27
C LEU A 143 32.64 51.45 -14.76
N GLN A 144 31.58 51.42 -15.58
CA GLN A 144 31.60 51.55 -17.05
C GLN A 144 32.63 50.65 -17.76
N ASN A 145 33.12 49.60 -17.07
CA ASN A 145 34.17 48.72 -17.54
C ASN A 145 33.83 47.28 -17.19
N PHE A 146 33.49 46.49 -18.22
CA PHE A 146 33.12 45.09 -18.09
C PHE A 146 34.19 44.19 -17.45
N ARG A 147 35.47 44.60 -17.43
CA ARG A 147 36.52 43.86 -16.69
C ARG A 147 36.53 44.15 -15.19
N ALA A 148 35.98 45.28 -14.78
CA ALA A 148 35.94 45.69 -13.38
C ALA A 148 34.60 45.32 -12.70
N THR A 149 33.55 45.13 -13.50
CA THR A 149 32.18 44.79 -13.09
C THR A 149 31.92 43.29 -13.12
#